data_AF-A0A7S2YAW1-F1
#
_entry.id   AF-A0A7S2YAW1-F1
#
_cell.length_a   1.000
_cell.length_b   1.000
_cell.length_c   1.000
_cell.angle_alpha   90.00
_cell.angle_beta   90.00
_cell.angle_gamma   90.00
#
_symmetry.space_group_name_H-M   'P 1'
#
loop_
_entity.id
_entity.type
_entity.pdbx_description
1 polymer ?
#
loop_
_entity_poly.entity_id
_entity_poly.type
_entity_poly.pdbx_seq_one_letter_code
_entity_poly.pdbx_strand_id
1 'polypeptide(L)'
;ACDGDLWAAARRLCTYWKERKDLFRERAFLPLTLTGNGALTLEDTYCLQGGFPCLLPRTSSGQQVMFLDRRQLTSDDTPENRLRAGFYLAKKIAQDERAQ
;
A
#
# COMPACT_ATOMS: atom_id res chain seq x y z
N ALA A 1 5.30 -17.01 -5.17
CA ALA A 1 5.80 -16.48 -3.87
C ALA A 1 5.67 -17.56 -2.81
N CYS A 2 6.76 -17.80 -2.08
CA CYS A 2 6.97 -18.89 -1.10
C CYS A 2 7.19 -20.30 -1.68
N ASP A 3 6.95 -20.53 -2.97
CA ASP A 3 7.29 -21.77 -3.69
C ASP A 3 6.86 -23.07 -2.97
N GLY A 4 5.70 -23.01 -2.30
CA GLY A 4 5.14 -24.12 -1.53
C GLY A 4 5.64 -24.25 -0.07
N ASP A 5 6.58 -23.41 0.38
CA ASP A 5 7.06 -23.38 1.77
C ASP A 5 6.00 -22.75 2.71
N LEU A 6 5.39 -23.63 3.51
CA LEU A 6 4.39 -23.28 4.51
C LEU A 6 4.92 -22.32 5.58
N TRP A 7 6.15 -22.51 6.04
CA TRP A 7 6.75 -21.66 7.08
C TRP A 7 7.11 -20.30 6.53
N ALA A 8 7.59 -20.21 5.29
CA ALA A 8 7.80 -18.93 4.63
C ALA A 8 6.48 -18.17 4.43
N ALA A 9 5.41 -18.87 4.04
CA ALA A 9 4.08 -18.28 3.91
C ALA A 9 3.54 -17.78 5.26
N ALA A 10 3.65 -18.59 6.31
CA ALA A 10 3.23 -18.22 7.66
C ALA A 10 4.01 -16.99 8.17
N ARG A 11 5.34 -16.96 8.01
CA ARG A 11 6.16 -15.80 8.36
C ARG A 11 5.72 -14.54 7.63
N ARG A 12 5.51 -14.60 6.31
CA ARG A 12 5.06 -13.45 5.52
C ARG A 12 3.68 -12.94 5.96
N LEU A 13 2.76 -13.84 6.29
CA LEU A 13 1.44 -13.46 6.79
C LEU A 13 1.53 -12.78 8.17
N CYS A 14 2.35 -13.31 9.08
CA CYS A 14 2.59 -12.68 10.38
C CYS A 14 3.25 -11.31 10.22
N THR A 15 4.28 -11.18 9.37
CA THR A 15 4.93 -9.90 9.07
C THR A 15 3.92 -8.91 8.50
N TYR A 16 3.09 -9.32 7.53
CA TYR A 16 2.05 -8.45 6.97
C TYR A 16 1.15 -7.84 8.04
N TRP A 17 0.63 -8.65 8.95
CA TRP A 17 -0.25 -8.17 10.02
C TRP A 17 0.47 -7.34 11.08
N LYS A 18 1.74 -7.64 11.35
CA LYS A 18 2.57 -6.84 12.24
C LYS A 18 2.80 -5.44 11.68
N GLU A 19 3.31 -5.34 10.45
CA GLU A 19 3.55 -4.05 9.78
C GLU A 19 2.24 -3.25 9.64
N ARG A 20 1.13 -3.94 9.33
CA ARG A 20 -0.19 -3.30 9.25
C ARG A 20 -0.64 -2.74 10.61
N LYS A 21 -0.45 -3.47 11.71
CA LYS A 21 -0.74 -2.95 13.05
C LYS A 21 0.14 -1.75 13.41
N ASP A 22 1.42 -1.82 13.09
CA ASP A 22 2.37 -0.76 13.41
C ASP A 22 2.06 0.53 12.65
N LEU A 23 1.68 0.43 11.36
CA LEU A 23 1.35 1.58 10.52
C LEU A 23 -0.04 2.18 10.80
N PHE A 24 -1.05 1.34 11.03
CA PHE A 24 -2.46 1.79 11.11
C PHE A 24 -3.02 1.83 12.52
N ARG A 25 -2.27 1.34 13.52
CA ARG A 25 -2.66 1.29 14.94
C ARG A 25 -4.03 0.63 15.10
N GLU A 26 -4.95 1.25 15.84
CA GLU A 26 -6.30 0.75 16.09
C GLU A 26 -7.12 0.51 14.81
N ARG A 27 -6.79 1.22 13.72
CA ARG A 27 -7.50 1.11 12.43
C ARG A 27 -6.97 -0.02 11.56
N ALA A 28 -5.97 -0.79 12.02
CA ALA A 28 -5.34 -1.85 11.24
C ALA A 28 -6.31 -2.92 10.75
N PHE A 29 -7.39 -3.16 11.48
CA PHE A 29 -8.39 -4.18 11.14
C PHE A 29 -9.55 -3.65 10.29
N LEU A 30 -9.61 -2.33 10.06
CA LEU A 30 -10.61 -1.75 9.17
C LEU A 30 -10.29 -2.05 7.70
N PRO A 31 -11.30 -2.01 6.81
CA PRO A 31 -11.08 -2.14 5.37
C PRO A 31 -10.04 -1.14 4.86
N LEU A 32 -9.13 -1.61 4.00
CA LEU A 32 -8.12 -0.76 3.37
C LEU A 32 -8.67 -0.22 2.04
N THR A 33 -9.43 0.86 2.12
CA THR A 33 -10.19 1.49 1.02
C THR A 33 -9.88 3.00 0.93
N LEU A 34 -10.09 3.60 -0.25
CA LEU A 34 -9.89 5.03 -0.49
C LEU A 34 -11.08 5.91 -0.06
N THR A 35 -11.95 5.39 0.79
CA THR A 35 -13.16 6.11 1.23
C THR A 35 -12.90 7.09 2.37
N GLY A 36 -11.72 7.05 3.00
CA GLY A 36 -11.40 7.82 4.21
C GLY A 36 -12.04 7.29 5.50
N ASN A 37 -12.96 6.32 5.40
CA ASN A 37 -13.72 5.76 6.53
C ASN A 37 -13.20 4.39 7.00
N GLY A 38 -11.97 4.03 6.61
CA GLY A 38 -11.38 2.72 6.88
C GLY A 38 -10.01 2.83 7.54
N ALA A 39 -9.13 1.92 7.17
CA ALA A 39 -7.73 1.96 7.60
C ALA A 39 -6.99 3.19 7.04
N LEU A 40 -7.41 3.73 5.89
CA LEU A 40 -6.91 5.02 5.39
C LEU A 40 -7.85 6.15 5.83
N THR A 41 -7.28 7.24 6.35
CA THR A 41 -8.02 8.50 6.58
C THR A 41 -8.16 9.30 5.28
N LEU A 42 -8.96 10.37 5.30
CA LEU A 42 -9.00 11.33 4.18
C LEU A 42 -7.62 11.92 3.88
N GLU A 43 -6.84 12.25 4.92
CA GLU A 43 -5.46 12.75 4.77
C GLU A 43 -4.57 11.74 4.03
N ASP A 44 -4.67 10.45 4.37
CA ASP A 44 -3.92 9.40 3.65
C ASP A 44 -4.30 9.33 2.17
N THR A 45 -5.58 9.58 1.86
CA THR A 45 -6.06 9.56 0.48
C THR A 45 -5.64 10.79 -0.31
N TYR A 46 -5.45 11.94 0.34
CA TYR A 46 -4.95 13.15 -0.34
C TYR A 46 -3.54 12.96 -0.89
N CYS A 47 -2.66 12.28 -0.15
CA CYS A 47 -1.33 11.93 -0.62
C CYS A 47 -1.40 11.15 -1.96
N LEU A 48 -2.26 10.12 -2.00
CA LEU A 48 -2.48 9.31 -3.21
C LEU A 48 -3.12 10.10 -4.36
N GLN A 49 -4.09 10.97 -4.06
CA GLN A 49 -4.76 11.81 -5.05
C GLN A 49 -3.82 12.89 -5.62
N GLY A 50 -2.90 13.41 -4.81
CA GLY A 50 -1.85 14.33 -5.23
C GLY A 50 -0.83 13.69 -6.16
N GLY A 51 -0.80 12.36 -6.27
CA GLY A 51 0.11 11.64 -7.17
C GLY A 51 1.36 11.09 -6.48
N PHE A 52 1.39 11.02 -5.14
CA PHE A 52 2.48 10.39 -4.39
C PHE A 52 1.98 9.37 -3.35
N PRO A 53 2.44 8.10 -3.40
CA PRO A 53 3.01 7.42 -4.55
C PRO A 53 1.97 7.24 -5.67
N CYS A 54 2.44 7.04 -6.91
CA CYS A 54 1.58 6.72 -8.05
C CYS A 54 1.99 5.44 -8.76
N LEU A 55 1.04 4.83 -9.49
CA LEU A 55 1.31 3.69 -10.36
C LEU A 55 1.54 4.19 -11.78
N LEU A 56 2.66 3.81 -12.38
CA LEU A 56 2.90 4.03 -13.80
C LEU A 56 2.17 2.96 -14.63
N PRO A 57 1.95 3.21 -15.93
CA PRO A 57 1.55 2.16 -16.85
C PRO A 57 2.48 0.95 -16.73
N ARG A 58 1.91 -0.26 -16.90
CA ARG A 58 2.72 -1.48 -16.90
C ARG A 58 3.77 -1.40 -18.00
N THR A 59 4.93 -1.95 -17.70
CA THR A 59 5.99 -2.14 -18.69
C THR A 59 5.53 -3.12 -19.77
N SER A 60 6.26 -3.20 -20.88
CA SER A 60 6.00 -4.17 -21.95
C SER A 60 6.06 -5.63 -21.49
N SER A 61 6.80 -5.92 -20.41
CA SER A 61 6.86 -7.24 -19.75
C SER A 61 5.73 -7.46 -18.72
N GLY A 62 4.78 -6.54 -18.60
CA GLY A 62 3.64 -6.62 -17.68
C GLY A 62 3.95 -6.24 -16.23
N GLN A 63 5.20 -5.88 -15.91
CA GLN A 63 5.58 -5.50 -14.55
C GLN A 63 4.93 -4.17 -14.16
N GLN A 64 4.32 -4.15 -12.97
CA GLN A 64 3.74 -2.95 -12.38
C GLN A 64 4.83 -2.14 -11.67
N VAL A 65 4.89 -0.83 -11.94
CA VAL A 65 5.89 0.07 -11.34
C VAL A 65 5.19 1.08 -10.45
N MET A 66 5.69 1.23 -9.22
CA MET A 66 5.32 2.31 -8.30
C MET A 66 6.38 3.41 -8.37
N PHE A 67 5.95 4.64 -8.66
CA PHE A 67 6.83 5.79 -8.76
C PHE A 67 6.61 6.74 -7.57
N LEU A 68 7.72 7.27 -7.04
CA LEU A 68 7.75 8.17 -5.90
C LEU A 68 8.06 9.59 -6.39
N ASP A 69 7.07 10.28 -6.95
CA ASP A 69 7.24 11.66 -7.41
C ASP A 69 7.23 12.67 -6.25
N ARG A 70 8.39 12.88 -5.63
CA ARG A 70 8.51 13.77 -4.45
C ARG A 70 8.11 15.22 -4.75
N ARG A 71 7.96 15.63 -6.01
CA ARG A 71 7.50 16.98 -6.38
C ARG A 71 6.01 17.19 -6.10
N GLN A 72 5.25 16.10 -6.01
CA GLN A 72 3.82 16.10 -5.69
C GLN A 72 3.54 16.14 -4.17
N LEU A 73 4.59 16.07 -3.35
CA LEU A 73 4.45 16.19 -1.90
C LEU A 73 4.16 17.63 -1.51
N THR A 74 3.17 17.79 -0.65
CA THR A 74 2.85 19.03 0.05
C THR A 74 3.53 19.07 1.41
N SER A 75 3.52 20.24 2.06
CA SER A 75 3.99 20.38 3.44
C SER A 75 3.21 19.53 4.44
N ASP A 76 1.97 19.19 4.10
CA ASP A 76 1.03 18.52 4.98
C ASP A 76 1.18 16.98 4.92
N ASP A 77 1.89 16.47 3.91
CA ASP A 77 2.14 15.04 3.74
C ASP A 77 3.19 14.53 4.72
N THR A 78 2.74 13.89 5.81
CA THR A 78 3.68 13.28 6.78
C THR A 78 4.34 12.01 6.21
N PRO A 79 5.54 11.62 6.68
CA PRO A 79 6.14 10.32 6.34
C PRO A 79 5.19 9.14 6.58
N GLU A 80 4.36 9.21 7.62
CA GLU A 80 3.39 8.18 7.98
C GLU A 80 2.24 8.09 6.98
N ASN A 81 1.73 9.22 6.47
CA ASN A 81 0.72 9.22 5.40
C ASN A 81 1.30 8.54 4.15
N ARG A 82 2.54 8.87 3.78
CA ARG A 82 3.24 8.32 2.62
C ARG A 82 3.44 6.81 2.71
N LEU A 83 3.82 6.30 3.90
CA LEU A 83 3.97 4.86 4.14
C LEU A 83 2.63 4.13 4.03
N ARG A 84 1.56 4.68 4.62
CA ARG A 84 0.21 4.11 4.53
C ARG A 84 -0.32 4.09 3.09
N ALA A 85 -0.07 5.15 2.34
CA ALA A 85 -0.40 5.25 0.92
C ALA A 85 0.36 4.19 0.08
N GLY A 86 1.67 4.03 0.31
CA GLY A 86 2.47 2.97 -0.32
C GLY A 86 1.99 1.57 0.03
N PHE A 87 1.62 1.33 1.29
CA PHE A 87 1.05 0.06 1.74
C PHE A 87 -0.24 -0.29 0.98
N TYR A 88 -1.10 0.69 0.75
CA TYR A 88 -2.32 0.50 -0.05
C TYR A 88 -2.03 0.12 -1.49
N LEU A 89 -1.10 0.82 -2.17
CA LEU A 89 -0.74 0.47 -3.54
C LEU A 89 -0.11 -0.92 -3.63
N ALA A 90 0.79 -1.28 -2.72
CA ALA A 90 1.38 -2.62 -2.67
C ALA A 90 0.31 -3.72 -2.52
N LYS A 91 -0.68 -3.48 -1.66
CA LYS A 91 -1.84 -4.39 -1.52
C LYS A 91 -2.65 -4.48 -2.81
N LYS A 92 -2.88 -3.36 -3.51
CA LYS A 92 -3.61 -3.34 -4.77
C LYS A 92 -2.88 -4.12 -5.87
N ILE A 93 -1.58 -3.89 -6.02
CA ILE A 93 -0.71 -4.62 -6.97
C ILE A 93 -0.79 -6.12 -6.73
N ALA A 94 -0.63 -6.54 -5.47
CA ALA A 94 -0.67 -7.97 -5.10
C ALA A 94 -2.06 -8.62 -5.31
N GLN A 95 -3.14 -7.84 -5.34
CA GLN A 95 -4.47 -8.34 -5.68
C GLN A 95 -4.66 -8.47 -7.19
N ASP A 96 -4.19 -7.49 -7.97
CA ASP A 96 -4.25 -7.53 -9.43
C ASP A 96 -3.45 -8.71 -9.98
N GLU A 97 -2.27 -9.01 -9.41
CA GLU A 97 -1.46 -10.19 -9.78
C GLU A 97 -2.17 -11.54 -9.51
N ARG A 98 -3.13 -11.59 -8.58
CA ARG A 98 -3.91 -12.80 -8.29
C ARG A 98 -5.15 -12.93 -9.17
N ALA A 99 -5.56 -11.86 -9.85
CA ALA A 99 -6.73 -11.83 -10.72
C ALA A 99 -6.41 -12.17 -12.18
N GLN A 100 -5.13 -12.38 -12.51
CA GLN A 100 -4.63 -12.86 -13.79
C GLN A 100 -4.25 -14.33 -13.71
#